data_AF-A0A536GW68-F1
#
_entry.id   AF-A0A536GW68-F1
#
_cell.length_a   1.000
_cell.length_b   1.000
_cell.length_c   1.000
_cell.angle_alpha   90.00
_cell.angle_beta   90.00
_cell.angle_gamma   90.00
#
_symmetry.space_group_name_H-M   'P 1'
#
loop_
_entity.id
_entity.type
_entity.pdbx_description
1 polymer ?
#
loop_
_entity_poly.entity_id
_entity_poly.type
_entity_poly.pdbx_seq_one_letter_code
_entity_poly.pdbx_strand_id
1 'polypeptide(L)'
;MKYMLLLLVAILAVAIGVLLFRHYNSSATVSSKPGACVDIAASPDYLSSEDPHDAIAAINNARQVEHLPPLRLPANFYQLDPAQQQFLLMNLERTARGLRPLRMDANLTQMAQGYSKQLLNLHFFAHTSPISGTFSDRVNGNAAIVNHYSQAAENLAGNPVPGIGSMYEYMYDDAAEACSHRLNILDPALTVVGIDWLRGSIYGSISAQEFLTPATWNPYLGMTPDAIAPQVSISVSTPAAGSGMLQCQALVQETMGIERITWFLDSLSNPLHTGASLTLDTRRLAPGKHTLLVYAVDGEQNYGSTSYTIVI
;
A
#
# COMPACT_ATOMS: atom_id res chain seq x y z
N MET A 1 -55.67 -8.91 -37.94
CA MET A 1 -54.40 -9.21 -38.65
C MET A 1 -53.27 -8.18 -38.47
N LYS A 2 -53.43 -7.02 -37.80
CA LYS A 2 -52.28 -6.11 -37.51
C LYS A 2 -51.77 -6.10 -36.07
N TYR A 3 -52.55 -6.57 -35.09
CA TYR A 3 -52.14 -6.57 -33.67
C TYR A 3 -51.55 -7.91 -33.16
N MET A 4 -51.73 -9.00 -33.90
CA MET A 4 -51.21 -10.32 -33.50
C MET A 4 -49.75 -10.55 -33.91
N LEU A 5 -49.23 -9.73 -34.84
CA LEU A 5 -47.84 -9.82 -35.32
C LEU A 5 -46.86 -9.05 -34.42
N LEU A 6 -47.32 -8.00 -33.73
CA LEU A 6 -46.49 -7.20 -32.82
C LEU A 6 -46.18 -7.90 -31.49
N LEU A 7 -47.08 -8.77 -30.99
CA LEU A 7 -46.85 -9.53 -29.76
C LEU A 7 -45.82 -10.67 -29.95
N LEU A 8 -45.78 -11.29 -31.14
CA LEU A 8 -44.81 -12.36 -31.44
C LEU A 8 -43.38 -11.84 -31.61
N VAL A 9 -43.19 -10.62 -32.14
CA VAL A 9 -41.86 -10.00 -32.27
C VAL A 9 -41.32 -9.54 -30.90
N ALA A 10 -42.19 -9.09 -29.99
CA ALA A 10 -41.79 -8.68 -28.65
C ALA A 10 -41.33 -9.86 -27.77
N ILE A 11 -41.99 -11.02 -27.87
CA ILE A 11 -41.63 -12.22 -27.09
C ILE A 11 -40.31 -12.84 -27.61
N LEU A 12 -40.03 -12.76 -28.91
CA LEU A 12 -38.76 -13.25 -29.48
C LEU A 12 -37.57 -12.35 -29.10
N ALA A 13 -37.77 -11.03 -29.02
CA ALA A 13 -36.73 -10.09 -28.59
C ALA A 13 -36.36 -10.24 -27.11
N VAL A 14 -37.32 -10.57 -26.24
CA VAL A 14 -37.06 -10.87 -24.82
C VAL A 14 -36.34 -12.20 -24.65
N ALA A 15 -36.65 -13.23 -25.45
CA ALA A 15 -35.96 -14.52 -25.39
C ALA A 15 -34.50 -14.44 -25.86
N ILE A 16 -34.21 -13.66 -26.92
CA ILE A 16 -32.84 -13.41 -27.40
C ILE A 16 -32.08 -12.49 -26.41
N GLY A 17 -32.75 -11.51 -25.81
CA GLY A 17 -32.19 -10.66 -24.76
C GLY A 17 -31.77 -11.42 -23.51
N VAL A 18 -32.57 -12.42 -23.07
CA VAL A 18 -32.27 -13.26 -21.91
C VAL A 18 -31.19 -14.31 -22.21
N LEU A 19 -31.08 -14.79 -23.46
CA LEU A 19 -29.99 -15.67 -23.91
C LEU A 19 -28.66 -14.92 -24.08
N LEU A 20 -28.68 -13.63 -24.46
CA LEU A 20 -27.47 -12.79 -24.53
C LEU A 20 -27.08 -12.18 -23.15
N PHE A 21 -28.01 -12.02 -22.21
CA PHE A 21 -27.67 -11.65 -20.82
C PHE A 21 -27.08 -12.80 -20.00
N ARG A 22 -27.33 -14.06 -20.38
CA ARG A 22 -26.68 -15.23 -19.76
C ARG A 22 -25.23 -15.46 -20.20
N HIS A 23 -24.71 -14.70 -21.18
CA HIS A 23 -23.31 -14.77 -21.60
C HIS A 23 -22.45 -13.58 -21.13
N TYR A 24 -23.01 -12.65 -20.36
CA TYR A 24 -22.24 -11.54 -19.77
C TYR A 24 -22.09 -11.60 -18.23
N ASN A 25 -22.73 -12.58 -17.58
CA ASN A 25 -22.59 -12.86 -16.14
C ASN A 25 -22.20 -14.31 -15.88
N SER A 26 -21.32 -14.86 -16.71
CA SER A 26 -20.39 -15.85 -16.20
C SER A 26 -19.26 -15.06 -15.55
N SER A 27 -19.50 -14.59 -14.32
CA SER A 27 -18.41 -14.52 -13.36
C SER A 27 -17.82 -15.92 -13.38
N ALA A 28 -16.70 -16.08 -14.09
CA ALA A 28 -15.78 -17.14 -13.77
C ALA A 28 -15.44 -16.89 -12.30
N THR A 29 -16.23 -17.52 -11.43
CA THR A 29 -15.75 -17.94 -10.15
C THR A 29 -14.48 -18.70 -10.52
N VAL A 30 -13.34 -18.05 -10.30
CA VAL A 30 -12.12 -18.80 -10.09
C VAL A 30 -12.52 -19.78 -9.02
N SER A 31 -12.70 -21.02 -9.43
CA SER A 31 -12.90 -22.13 -8.53
C SER A 31 -11.73 -22.03 -7.57
N SER A 32 -12.03 -21.62 -6.34
CA SER A 32 -11.18 -21.81 -5.18
C SER A 32 -11.12 -23.32 -4.93
N LYS A 33 -10.50 -24.04 -5.87
CA LYS A 33 -9.97 -25.35 -5.58
C LYS A 33 -8.75 -25.06 -4.70
N PRO A 34 -8.73 -25.48 -3.43
CA PRO A 34 -7.59 -25.27 -2.56
C PRO A 34 -6.47 -26.20 -3.05
N GLY A 35 -5.75 -25.78 -4.08
CA GLY A 35 -4.31 -26.01 -4.06
C GLY A 35 -3.80 -25.17 -2.91
N ALA A 36 -3.19 -25.80 -1.90
CA ALA A 36 -2.52 -25.06 -0.85
C ALA A 36 -1.62 -24.02 -1.50
N CYS A 37 -1.61 -22.79 -0.98
CA CYS A 37 -0.55 -21.85 -1.30
C CYS A 37 0.77 -22.57 -1.01
N VAL A 38 1.57 -22.82 -2.04
CA VAL A 38 2.80 -23.60 -1.95
C VAL A 38 3.88 -22.75 -2.57
N ASP A 39 4.92 -22.51 -1.78
CA ASP A 39 6.10 -21.79 -2.25
C ASP A 39 6.80 -22.62 -3.32
N ILE A 40 7.27 -21.91 -4.33
CA ILE A 40 8.21 -22.44 -5.31
C ILE A 40 9.59 -21.97 -4.85
N ALA A 41 10.50 -22.92 -4.61
CA ALA A 41 11.85 -22.57 -4.18
C ALA A 41 12.62 -21.83 -5.29
N ALA A 42 13.36 -20.79 -4.92
CA ALA A 42 14.16 -20.02 -5.87
C ALA A 42 15.25 -20.90 -6.49
N SER A 43 15.29 -20.93 -7.83
CA SER A 43 16.28 -21.69 -8.58
C SER A 43 16.71 -20.91 -9.83
N PRO A 44 17.88 -20.27 -9.83
CA PRO A 44 18.90 -20.24 -8.77
C PRO A 44 18.42 -19.53 -7.50
N ASP A 45 19.09 -19.81 -6.37
CA ASP A 45 18.86 -19.11 -5.11
C ASP A 45 19.47 -17.70 -5.18
N TYR A 46 18.64 -16.73 -5.55
CA TYR A 46 19.04 -15.33 -5.70
C TYR A 46 19.30 -14.62 -4.37
N LEU A 47 18.84 -15.17 -3.23
CA LEU A 47 19.12 -14.60 -1.91
C LEU A 47 20.58 -14.85 -1.51
N SER A 48 21.16 -15.97 -1.95
CA SER A 48 22.57 -16.28 -1.74
C SER A 48 23.51 -15.46 -2.64
N SER A 49 23.11 -15.18 -3.89
CA SER A 49 23.94 -14.42 -4.82
C SER A 49 23.73 -12.91 -4.74
N GLU A 50 22.55 -12.48 -4.25
CA GLU A 50 22.05 -11.11 -4.32
C GLU A 50 22.10 -10.51 -5.75
N ASP A 51 22.07 -11.36 -6.78
CA ASP A 51 22.16 -10.96 -8.18
C ASP A 51 20.76 -10.77 -8.79
N PRO A 52 20.41 -9.58 -9.33
CA PRO A 52 19.14 -9.37 -10.02
C PRO A 52 18.91 -10.29 -11.23
N HIS A 53 19.97 -10.75 -11.91
CA HIS A 53 19.87 -11.72 -13.00
C HIS A 53 19.43 -13.10 -12.50
N ASP A 54 19.95 -13.53 -11.35
CA ASP A 54 19.55 -14.78 -10.71
C ASP A 54 18.09 -14.69 -10.24
N ALA A 55 17.65 -13.54 -9.73
CA ALA A 55 16.25 -13.34 -9.35
C ALA A 55 15.30 -13.44 -10.56
N ILE A 56 15.66 -12.88 -11.73
CA ILE A 56 14.89 -13.10 -12.97
C ILE A 56 14.92 -14.56 -13.42
N ALA A 57 16.06 -15.25 -13.28
CA ALA A 57 16.16 -16.68 -13.60
C ALA A 57 15.27 -17.52 -12.68
N ALA A 58 15.21 -17.20 -11.39
CA ALA A 58 14.32 -17.83 -10.42
C ALA A 58 12.84 -17.62 -10.76
N ILE A 59 12.45 -16.39 -11.13
CA ILE A 59 11.08 -16.12 -11.62
C ILE A 59 10.77 -16.97 -12.85
N ASN A 60 11.70 -17.07 -13.82
CA ASN A 60 11.48 -17.90 -15.01
C ASN A 60 11.37 -19.40 -14.70
N ASN A 61 12.11 -19.89 -13.71
CA ASN A 61 11.98 -21.26 -13.22
C ASN A 61 10.58 -21.49 -12.60
N ALA A 62 10.14 -20.58 -11.72
CA ALA A 62 8.82 -20.66 -11.12
C ALA A 62 7.68 -20.58 -12.15
N ARG A 63 7.81 -19.70 -13.15
CA ARG A 63 6.90 -19.65 -14.31
C ARG A 63 6.85 -20.97 -15.07
N GLN A 64 7.99 -21.65 -15.26
CA GLN A 64 8.03 -22.95 -15.91
C GLN A 64 7.28 -24.02 -15.12
N VAL A 65 7.41 -24.04 -13.78
CA VAL A 65 6.64 -24.93 -12.90
C VAL A 65 5.13 -24.69 -13.07
N GLU A 66 4.73 -23.44 -13.26
CA GLU A 66 3.35 -23.05 -13.56
C GLU A 66 2.95 -23.16 -15.04
N HIS A 67 3.80 -23.74 -15.90
CA HIS A 67 3.58 -23.90 -17.34
C HIS A 67 3.39 -22.58 -18.12
N LEU A 68 4.02 -21.50 -17.65
CA LEU A 68 4.06 -20.20 -18.30
C LEU A 68 5.34 -20.02 -19.12
N PRO A 69 5.31 -19.27 -20.23
CA PRO A 69 6.51 -18.93 -20.96
C PRO A 69 7.44 -18.05 -20.10
N PRO A 70 8.76 -18.05 -20.35
CA PRO A 70 9.68 -17.15 -19.66
C PRO A 70 9.33 -15.68 -19.93
N LEU A 71 9.73 -14.82 -19.01
CA LEU A 71 9.61 -13.37 -19.11
C LEU A 71 10.26 -12.84 -20.39
N ARG A 72 9.59 -11.88 -21.02
CA ARG A 72 10.14 -11.09 -22.12
C ARG A 72 10.34 -9.66 -21.63
N LEU A 73 11.57 -9.37 -21.21
CA LEU A 73 11.94 -8.07 -20.63
C LEU A 73 12.41 -7.10 -21.73
N PRO A 74 12.15 -5.80 -21.60
CA PRO A 74 12.75 -4.82 -22.49
C PRO A 74 14.27 -4.75 -22.27
N ALA A 75 15.02 -4.34 -23.30
CA ALA A 75 16.48 -4.29 -23.24
C ALA A 75 17.01 -3.39 -22.12
N ASN A 76 16.24 -2.37 -21.73
CA ASN A 76 16.59 -1.42 -20.68
C ASN A 76 16.08 -1.81 -19.27
N PHE A 77 15.59 -3.04 -19.07
CA PHE A 77 14.94 -3.45 -17.82
C PHE A 77 15.81 -3.26 -16.58
N TYR A 78 17.08 -3.66 -16.65
CA TYR A 78 18.00 -3.56 -15.51
C TYR A 78 18.48 -2.11 -15.23
N GLN A 79 18.17 -1.17 -16.12
CA GLN A 79 18.42 0.27 -15.93
C GLN A 79 17.20 1.02 -15.38
N LEU A 80 16.03 0.37 -15.31
CA LEU A 80 14.84 0.93 -14.67
C LEU A 80 15.07 1.02 -13.16
N ASP A 81 14.39 1.98 -12.52
CA ASP A 81 14.35 1.99 -11.06
C ASP A 81 13.58 0.75 -10.53
N PRO A 82 13.82 0.34 -9.26
CA PRO A 82 13.20 -0.84 -8.70
C PRO A 82 11.66 -0.84 -8.73
N ALA A 83 11.00 0.32 -8.55
CA ALA A 83 9.53 0.40 -8.59
C ALA A 83 9.00 0.17 -10.03
N GLN A 84 9.70 0.70 -11.04
CA GLN A 84 9.41 0.43 -12.45
C GLN A 84 9.63 -1.04 -12.82
N GLN A 85 10.67 -1.68 -12.27
CA GLN A 85 10.89 -3.12 -12.44
C GLN A 85 9.72 -3.93 -11.86
N GLN A 86 9.28 -3.59 -10.64
CA GLN A 86 8.11 -4.23 -10.02
C GLN A 86 6.86 -4.07 -10.87
N PHE A 87 6.55 -2.84 -11.30
CA PHE A 87 5.38 -2.57 -12.13
C PHE A 87 5.39 -3.39 -13.43
N LEU A 88 6.55 -3.47 -14.09
CA LEU A 88 6.70 -4.23 -15.33
C LEU A 88 6.51 -5.72 -15.09
N LEU A 89 7.19 -6.30 -14.09
CA LEU A 89 7.07 -7.71 -13.74
C LEU A 89 5.64 -8.07 -13.34
N MET A 90 5.01 -7.28 -12.47
CA MET A 90 3.61 -7.42 -12.07
C MET A 90 2.68 -7.53 -13.28
N ASN A 91 2.83 -6.62 -14.26
CA ASN A 91 2.00 -6.66 -15.47
C ASN A 91 2.35 -7.81 -16.41
N LEU A 92 3.60 -8.26 -16.47
CA LEU A 92 3.97 -9.49 -17.20
C LEU A 92 3.35 -10.74 -16.56
N GLU A 93 3.26 -10.79 -15.23
CA GLU A 93 2.59 -11.89 -14.52
C GLU A 93 1.07 -11.87 -14.76
N ARG A 94 0.45 -10.70 -14.69
CA ARG A 94 -0.98 -10.52 -14.97
C ARG A 94 -1.33 -10.92 -16.41
N THR A 95 -0.62 -10.38 -17.39
CA THR A 95 -0.92 -10.61 -18.82
C THR A 95 -0.65 -12.05 -19.25
N ALA A 96 0.38 -12.72 -18.69
CA ALA A 96 0.63 -14.13 -18.93
C ALA A 96 -0.51 -15.04 -18.46
N ARG A 97 -1.33 -14.57 -17.50
CA ARG A 97 -2.52 -15.26 -16.97
C ARG A 97 -3.84 -14.71 -17.51
N GLY A 98 -3.80 -13.94 -18.61
CA GLY A 98 -4.99 -13.42 -19.28
C GLY A 98 -5.68 -12.25 -18.55
N LEU A 99 -5.04 -11.68 -17.53
CA LEU A 99 -5.55 -10.52 -16.82
C LEU A 99 -5.15 -9.22 -17.53
N ARG A 100 -5.97 -8.17 -17.35
CA ARG A 100 -5.64 -6.83 -17.83
C ARG A 100 -4.46 -6.27 -17.03
N PRO A 101 -3.52 -5.57 -17.68
CA PRO A 101 -2.47 -4.87 -16.96
C PRO A 101 -3.08 -3.77 -16.08
N LEU A 102 -2.47 -3.54 -14.93
CA LEU A 102 -2.76 -2.40 -14.08
C LEU A 102 -2.14 -1.14 -14.67
N ARG A 103 -2.73 0.01 -14.36
CA ARG A 103 -2.18 1.33 -14.65
C ARG A 103 -1.53 1.93 -13.40
N MET A 104 -0.36 2.55 -13.55
CA MET A 104 0.23 3.32 -12.45
C MET A 104 -0.64 4.54 -12.12
N ASP A 105 -0.87 4.79 -10.84
CA ASP A 105 -1.57 5.99 -10.36
C ASP A 105 -0.66 6.83 -9.46
N ALA A 106 -0.62 8.15 -9.71
CA ALA A 106 0.29 9.05 -9.01
C ALA A 106 -0.11 9.25 -7.54
N ASN A 107 -1.41 9.34 -7.21
CA ASN A 107 -1.85 9.52 -5.83
C ASN A 107 -1.59 8.28 -5.00
N LEU A 108 -1.84 7.09 -5.54
CA LEU A 108 -1.45 5.83 -4.89
C LEU A 108 0.08 5.71 -4.78
N THR A 109 0.83 6.18 -5.77
CA THR A 109 2.30 6.17 -5.70
C THR A 109 2.81 7.06 -4.58
N GLN A 110 2.21 8.24 -4.40
CA GLN A 110 2.52 9.12 -3.26
C GLN A 110 2.15 8.46 -1.92
N MET A 111 1.00 7.81 -1.83
CA MET A 111 0.57 7.11 -0.62
C MET A 111 1.56 5.96 -0.26
N ALA A 112 1.99 5.17 -1.26
CA ALA A 112 3.00 4.13 -1.11
C ALA A 112 4.38 4.70 -0.72
N GLN A 113 4.76 5.87 -1.24
CA GLN A 113 5.98 6.59 -0.87
C GLN A 113 5.95 7.07 0.58
N GLY A 114 4.84 7.69 0.99
CA GLY A 114 4.60 8.09 2.37
C GLY A 114 4.72 6.90 3.32
N TYR A 115 4.11 5.77 2.94
CA TYR A 115 4.13 4.57 3.76
C TYR A 115 5.48 3.87 3.84
N SER A 116 6.19 3.74 2.71
CA SER A 116 7.55 3.17 2.67
C SER A 116 8.52 3.99 3.54
N LYS A 117 8.41 5.32 3.52
CA LYS A 117 9.19 6.19 4.43
C LYS A 117 8.89 5.91 5.89
N GLN A 118 7.62 5.68 6.24
CA GLN A 118 7.25 5.33 7.62
C GLN A 118 7.84 3.99 8.03
N LEU A 119 7.68 2.94 7.22
CA LEU A 119 8.26 1.61 7.47
C LEU A 119 9.78 1.70 7.73
N LEU A 120 10.49 2.43 6.88
CA LEU A 120 11.93 2.60 6.98
C LEU A 120 12.36 3.44 8.19
N ASN A 121 11.80 4.65 8.34
CA ASN A 121 12.28 5.66 9.30
C ASN A 121 11.77 5.41 10.72
N LEU A 122 10.64 4.73 10.87
CA LEU A 122 10.06 4.38 12.17
C LEU A 122 10.39 2.94 12.58
N HIS A 123 11.20 2.24 11.77
CA HIS A 123 11.76 0.92 12.06
C HIS A 123 10.71 -0.15 12.39
N PHE A 124 9.65 -0.23 11.57
CA PHE A 124 8.63 -1.28 11.69
C PHE A 124 8.33 -1.91 10.33
N PHE A 125 7.77 -3.12 10.36
CA PHE A 125 7.31 -3.83 9.17
C PHE A 125 5.95 -4.46 9.45
N ALA A 126 4.88 -3.73 9.14
CA ALA A 126 3.50 -4.15 9.36
C ALA A 126 2.56 -3.29 8.52
N HIS A 127 1.35 -3.78 8.22
CA HIS A 127 0.28 -3.03 7.54
C HIS A 127 -0.38 -1.92 8.38
N THR A 128 -0.02 -1.85 9.67
CA THR A 128 -0.51 -0.81 10.60
C THR A 128 0.66 0.04 11.08
N SER A 129 0.59 1.33 10.78
CA SER A 129 1.56 2.32 11.25
C SER A 129 1.18 2.86 12.64
N PRO A 130 2.16 3.12 13.51
CA PRO A 130 1.91 3.80 14.78
C PRO A 130 1.39 5.24 14.59
N ILE A 131 1.72 5.90 13.47
CA ILE A 131 1.40 7.32 13.26
C ILE A 131 0.24 7.56 12.28
N SER A 132 -0.04 6.61 11.39
CA SER A 132 -1.09 6.75 10.36
C SER A 132 -2.09 5.58 10.31
N GLY A 133 -2.09 4.71 11.33
CA GLY A 133 -3.09 3.64 11.46
C GLY A 133 -2.99 2.52 10.41
N THR A 134 -4.11 1.84 10.21
CA THR A 134 -4.25 0.71 9.28
C THR A 134 -4.22 1.17 7.82
N PHE A 135 -4.04 0.24 6.87
CA PHE A 135 -4.20 0.54 5.44
C PHE A 135 -5.57 1.17 5.14
N SER A 136 -6.65 0.70 5.76
CA SER A 136 -7.96 1.29 5.57
C SER A 136 -8.06 2.71 6.11
N ASP A 137 -7.36 3.04 7.20
CA ASP A 137 -7.32 4.41 7.72
C ASP A 137 -6.63 5.33 6.70
N ARG A 138 -5.49 4.92 6.14
CA ARG A 138 -4.76 5.69 5.11
C ARG A 138 -5.61 5.95 3.86
N VAL A 139 -6.23 4.89 3.33
CA VAL A 139 -7.11 4.98 2.16
C VAL A 139 -8.31 5.91 2.41
N ASN A 140 -8.90 5.86 3.60
CA ASN A 140 -10.08 6.66 3.94
C ASN A 140 -9.72 8.08 4.44
N GLY A 141 -8.48 8.30 4.88
CA GLY A 141 -7.94 9.61 5.22
C GLY A 141 -7.53 10.42 3.99
N ASN A 142 -7.22 9.75 2.89
CA ASN A 142 -6.90 10.39 1.62
C ASN A 142 -8.17 10.91 0.91
N ALA A 143 -8.31 12.23 0.83
CA ALA A 143 -9.48 12.89 0.23
C ALA A 143 -9.68 12.56 -1.25
N ALA A 144 -8.60 12.22 -1.98
CA ALA A 144 -8.66 11.83 -3.38
C ALA A 144 -9.15 10.38 -3.59
N ILE A 145 -9.13 9.56 -2.54
CA ILE A 145 -9.50 8.15 -2.63
C ILE A 145 -10.81 7.87 -1.89
N VAL A 146 -11.02 8.46 -0.72
CA VAL A 146 -12.18 8.19 0.15
C VAL A 146 -13.50 8.34 -0.61
N ASN A 147 -14.39 7.35 -0.49
CA ASN A 147 -15.68 7.27 -1.20
C ASN A 147 -15.59 7.20 -2.75
N HIS A 148 -14.40 7.05 -3.33
CA HIS A 148 -14.17 7.01 -4.78
C HIS A 148 -13.50 5.71 -5.25
N TYR A 149 -13.72 4.60 -4.53
CA TYR A 149 -13.22 3.27 -4.87
C TYR A 149 -14.20 2.17 -4.45
N SER A 150 -14.05 0.97 -5.02
CA SER A 150 -14.83 -0.21 -4.66
C SER A 150 -14.00 -1.33 -4.04
N GLN A 151 -12.68 -1.33 -4.27
CA GLN A 151 -11.74 -2.30 -3.72
C GLN A 151 -10.36 -1.66 -3.59
N ALA A 152 -9.64 -2.03 -2.54
CA ALA A 152 -8.27 -1.62 -2.29
C ALA A 152 -7.50 -2.80 -1.70
N ALA A 153 -6.19 -2.84 -1.92
CA ALA A 153 -5.31 -3.85 -1.33
C ALA A 153 -3.89 -3.30 -1.15
N GLU A 154 -3.09 -3.97 -0.31
CA GLU A 154 -1.71 -3.60 -0.04
C GLU A 154 -0.81 -4.84 -0.05
N ASN A 155 0.38 -4.72 -0.65
CA ASN A 155 1.47 -5.66 -0.49
C ASN A 155 2.71 -4.96 0.08
N LEU A 156 3.41 -5.61 1.01
CA LEU A 156 4.64 -5.11 1.60
C LEU A 156 5.74 -6.18 1.52
N ALA A 157 6.95 -5.78 1.13
CA ALA A 157 8.11 -6.68 1.10
C ALA A 157 9.35 -5.95 1.59
N GLY A 158 10.26 -6.72 2.18
CA GLY A 158 11.64 -6.32 2.38
C GLY A 158 12.55 -7.36 1.77
N ASN A 159 13.43 -6.96 0.85
CA ASN A 159 14.27 -7.91 0.11
C ASN A 159 15.64 -7.29 -0.23
N PRO A 160 16.74 -8.07 -0.21
CA PRO A 160 18.08 -7.58 -0.50
C PRO A 160 18.29 -7.27 -2.00
N VAL A 161 17.53 -7.91 -2.90
CA VAL A 161 17.60 -7.69 -4.35
C VAL A 161 16.54 -6.66 -4.77
N PRO A 162 16.94 -5.44 -5.18
CA PRO A 162 16.02 -4.34 -5.44
C PRO A 162 14.94 -4.68 -6.48
N GLY A 163 13.67 -4.50 -6.11
CA GLY A 163 12.50 -4.61 -6.99
C GLY A 163 12.15 -6.04 -7.40
N ILE A 164 13.08 -6.75 -8.03
CA ILE A 164 12.88 -8.08 -8.61
C ILE A 164 12.66 -9.13 -7.51
N GLY A 165 13.43 -9.09 -6.43
CA GLY A 165 13.29 -10.06 -5.33
C GLY A 165 11.92 -9.96 -4.65
N SER A 166 11.44 -8.76 -4.36
CA SER A 166 10.08 -8.55 -3.84
C SER A 166 9.01 -9.11 -4.77
N MET A 167 9.16 -8.96 -6.09
CA MET A 167 8.22 -9.57 -7.04
C MET A 167 8.28 -11.10 -7.05
N TYR A 168 9.45 -11.69 -6.81
CA TYR A 168 9.56 -13.13 -6.62
C TYR A 168 8.77 -13.57 -5.39
N GLU A 169 9.02 -12.94 -4.23
CA GLU A 169 8.35 -13.24 -2.97
C GLU A 169 6.83 -13.13 -3.11
N TYR A 170 6.33 -11.96 -3.53
CA TYR A 170 4.89 -11.74 -3.70
C TYR A 170 4.21 -12.76 -4.61
N MET A 171 4.91 -13.29 -5.62
CA MET A 171 4.31 -14.20 -6.59
C MET A 171 4.52 -15.67 -6.25
N TYR A 172 5.65 -16.04 -5.64
CA TYR A 172 6.11 -17.44 -5.63
C TYR A 172 6.61 -17.93 -4.26
N ASP A 173 6.80 -17.05 -3.28
CA ASP A 173 7.24 -17.39 -1.93
C ASP A 173 6.43 -16.58 -0.91
N ASP A 174 5.17 -16.99 -0.75
CA ASP A 174 4.12 -16.22 -0.06
C ASP A 174 3.19 -17.10 0.79
N ALA A 175 3.54 -18.36 1.04
CA ALA A 175 2.70 -19.27 1.83
C ALA A 175 2.59 -18.88 3.30
N ALA A 176 3.60 -18.19 3.84
CA ALA A 176 3.53 -17.58 5.16
C ALA A 176 2.35 -16.61 5.31
N GLU A 177 2.01 -15.90 4.24
CA GLU A 177 0.89 -14.94 4.17
C GLU A 177 -0.31 -15.50 3.40
N ALA A 178 -0.39 -16.84 3.28
CA ALA A 178 -1.43 -17.56 2.58
C ALA A 178 -1.66 -17.10 1.11
N CYS A 179 -0.58 -16.74 0.41
CA CYS A 179 -0.58 -16.21 -0.96
C CYS A 179 -1.34 -14.88 -1.09
N SER A 180 -1.59 -14.15 0.00
CA SER A 180 -2.41 -12.93 -0.06
C SER A 180 -1.80 -11.86 -0.97
N HIS A 181 -0.48 -11.75 -1.05
CA HIS A 181 0.18 -10.81 -1.94
C HIS A 181 0.00 -11.18 -3.40
N ARG A 182 0.15 -12.48 -3.72
CA ARG A 182 -0.11 -13.02 -5.06
C ARG A 182 -1.56 -12.80 -5.46
N LEU A 183 -2.50 -13.01 -4.54
CA LEU A 183 -3.94 -12.81 -4.77
C LEU A 183 -4.24 -11.35 -5.10
N ASN A 184 -3.61 -10.38 -4.43
CA ASN A 184 -3.73 -8.97 -4.78
C ASN A 184 -3.18 -8.68 -6.19
N ILE A 185 -1.98 -9.17 -6.52
CA ILE A 185 -1.38 -8.97 -7.85
C ILE A 185 -2.24 -9.56 -8.97
N LEU A 186 -2.90 -10.70 -8.72
CA LEU A 186 -3.71 -11.41 -9.71
C LEU A 186 -5.22 -11.15 -9.59
N ASP A 187 -5.66 -10.19 -8.77
CA ASP A 187 -7.08 -9.86 -8.68
C ASP A 187 -7.55 -9.17 -9.99
N PRO A 188 -8.54 -9.73 -10.72
CA PRO A 188 -9.07 -9.12 -11.93
C PRO A 188 -9.86 -7.82 -11.70
N ALA A 189 -10.32 -7.57 -10.46
CA ALA A 189 -11.09 -6.38 -10.11
C ALA A 189 -10.21 -5.16 -9.86
N LEU A 190 -8.96 -5.34 -9.40
CA LEU A 190 -7.98 -4.26 -9.26
C LEU A 190 -7.54 -3.75 -10.64
N THR A 191 -7.40 -2.42 -10.77
CA THR A 191 -7.15 -1.77 -12.08
C THR A 191 -6.02 -0.73 -12.06
N VAL A 192 -5.70 -0.18 -10.89
CA VAL A 192 -4.58 0.74 -10.72
C VAL A 192 -3.70 0.32 -9.54
N VAL A 193 -2.45 0.76 -9.55
CA VAL A 193 -1.48 0.51 -8.50
C VAL A 193 -0.55 1.71 -8.32
N GLY A 194 -0.16 2.00 -7.09
CA GLY A 194 0.99 2.82 -6.74
C GLY A 194 2.09 1.93 -6.14
N ILE A 195 3.34 2.21 -6.47
CA ILE A 195 4.48 1.42 -6.00
C ILE A 195 5.56 2.37 -5.50
N ASP A 196 6.11 2.06 -4.33
CA ASP A 196 7.36 2.66 -3.89
C ASP A 196 8.38 1.60 -3.48
N TRP A 197 9.64 1.98 -3.54
CA TRP A 197 10.78 1.20 -3.09
C TRP A 197 11.82 2.12 -2.47
N LEU A 198 12.32 1.74 -1.30
CA LEU A 198 13.39 2.45 -0.60
C LEU A 198 14.52 1.51 -0.20
N ARG A 199 15.76 1.95 -0.42
CA ARG A 199 16.94 1.25 0.09
C ARG A 199 17.07 1.43 1.61
N GLY A 200 17.44 0.38 2.32
CA GLY A 200 17.67 0.38 3.76
C GLY A 200 16.79 -0.64 4.49
N SER A 201 16.77 -0.55 5.83
CA SER A 201 16.21 -1.54 6.76
C SER A 201 17.08 -2.80 6.93
N ILE A 202 16.66 -3.68 7.85
CA ILE A 202 17.32 -4.97 8.09
C ILE A 202 17.15 -5.96 6.92
N TYR A 203 16.24 -5.68 5.99
CA TYR A 203 15.98 -6.52 4.82
C TYR A 203 16.72 -6.06 3.56
N GLY A 204 17.56 -5.01 3.65
CA GLY A 204 18.26 -4.40 2.52
C GLY A 204 17.43 -3.37 1.75
N SER A 205 16.13 -3.62 1.57
CA SER A 205 15.17 -2.63 1.07
C SER A 205 13.77 -2.82 1.67
N ILE A 206 12.90 -1.83 1.46
CA ILE A 206 11.46 -1.87 1.74
C ILE A 206 10.71 -1.51 0.47
N SER A 207 9.58 -2.17 0.22
CA SER A 207 8.65 -1.81 -0.83
C SER A 207 7.20 -1.89 -0.37
N ALA A 208 6.38 -0.99 -0.88
CA ALA A 208 4.93 -1.03 -0.75
C ALA A 208 4.28 -0.99 -2.14
N GLN A 209 3.25 -1.81 -2.34
CA GLN A 209 2.36 -1.75 -3.49
C GLN A 209 0.94 -1.51 -2.99
N GLU A 210 0.29 -0.45 -3.45
CA GLU A 210 -1.06 -0.09 -3.06
C GLU A 210 -1.97 -0.13 -4.27
N PHE A 211 -3.02 -0.96 -4.21
CA PHE A 211 -3.90 -1.25 -5.33
C PHE A 211 -5.26 -0.62 -5.12
N LEU A 212 -5.93 -0.27 -6.23
CA LEU A 212 -7.28 0.27 -6.19
C LEU A 212 -8.12 -0.15 -7.40
N THR A 213 -9.43 -0.26 -7.16
CA THR A 213 -10.47 -0.16 -8.20
C THR A 213 -11.19 1.17 -8.02
N PRO A 214 -10.81 2.21 -8.78
CA PRO A 214 -11.41 3.52 -8.65
C PRO A 214 -12.85 3.48 -9.18
N ALA A 215 -13.73 4.27 -8.58
CA ALA A 215 -15.04 4.53 -9.12
C ALA A 215 -14.92 5.12 -10.52
N THR A 216 -15.84 4.80 -11.43
CA THR A 216 -15.79 5.30 -12.82
C THR A 216 -15.94 6.81 -12.93
N TRP A 217 -16.46 7.46 -11.89
CA TRP A 217 -16.59 8.90 -11.74
C TRP A 217 -15.51 9.51 -10.83
N ASN A 218 -14.46 8.76 -10.47
CA ASN A 218 -13.40 9.27 -9.60
C ASN A 218 -12.68 10.45 -10.29
N PRO A 219 -12.81 11.68 -9.77
CA PRO A 219 -12.25 12.88 -10.40
C PRO A 219 -10.72 12.99 -10.21
N TYR A 220 -10.14 12.11 -9.39
CA TYR A 220 -8.77 12.20 -8.90
C TYR A 220 -7.75 11.41 -9.74
N LEU A 221 -8.18 10.73 -10.79
CA LEU A 221 -7.27 10.08 -11.73
C LEU A 221 -6.45 11.13 -12.49
N GLY A 222 -5.15 11.23 -12.17
CA GLY A 222 -4.19 12.07 -12.90
C GLY A 222 -3.89 13.44 -12.29
N MET A 223 -4.28 13.69 -11.03
CA MET A 223 -3.76 14.85 -10.30
C MET A 223 -2.29 14.65 -9.91
N THR A 224 -1.58 15.75 -9.74
CA THR A 224 -0.28 15.74 -9.08
C THR A 224 -0.50 15.67 -7.57
N PRO A 225 -0.05 14.63 -6.89
CA PRO A 225 -0.18 14.53 -5.44
C PRO A 225 0.68 15.57 -4.73
N ASP A 226 0.30 15.95 -3.51
CA ASP A 226 1.16 16.70 -2.61
C ASP A 226 2.23 15.78 -2.01
N ALA A 227 3.49 16.20 -2.14
CA ALA A 227 4.65 15.48 -1.63
C ALA A 227 5.37 16.25 -0.51
N ILE A 228 4.82 17.40 -0.09
CA ILE A 228 5.39 18.25 0.94
C ILE A 228 4.99 17.69 2.31
N ALA A 229 5.98 17.44 3.15
CA ALA A 229 5.72 16.99 4.51
C ALA A 229 5.35 18.17 5.43
N PRO A 230 4.40 17.95 6.37
CA PRO A 230 3.99 18.98 7.30
C PRO A 230 5.15 19.40 8.21
N GLN A 231 5.27 20.69 8.49
CA GLN A 231 6.26 21.21 9.42
C GLN A 231 5.68 21.25 10.83
N VAL A 232 6.29 20.54 11.76
CA VAL A 232 5.77 20.37 13.12
C VAL A 232 6.68 21.01 14.15
N SER A 233 6.10 21.83 15.03
CA SER A 233 6.76 22.33 16.25
C SER A 233 5.89 22.08 17.49
N ILE A 234 6.50 22.09 18.68
CA ILE A 234 5.80 21.91 19.96
C ILE A 234 5.87 23.21 20.76
N SER A 235 4.73 23.67 21.26
CA SER A 235 4.66 24.64 22.35
C SER A 235 4.38 23.91 23.67
N VAL A 236 5.18 24.18 24.70
CA VAL A 236 5.01 23.61 26.04
C VAL A 236 4.87 24.73 27.06
N SER A 237 3.85 24.66 27.91
CA SER A 237 3.62 25.58 29.01
C SER A 237 3.21 24.85 30.28
N THR A 238 3.34 25.51 31.44
CA THR A 238 2.83 25.00 32.72
C THR A 238 1.54 25.75 33.08
N PRO A 239 0.41 25.08 33.34
CA PRO A 239 -0.86 25.74 33.66
C PRO A 239 -0.79 26.57 34.95
N ALA A 240 -0.04 26.07 35.93
CA ALA A 240 0.28 26.73 37.19
C ALA A 240 1.66 26.25 37.67
N ALA A 241 2.42 27.16 38.28
CA ALA A 241 3.73 26.84 38.87
C ALA A 241 3.57 25.72 39.93
N GLY A 242 4.41 24.69 39.86
CA GLY A 242 4.38 23.56 40.79
C GLY A 242 3.22 22.56 40.60
N SER A 243 2.35 22.73 39.60
CA SER A 243 1.24 21.80 39.34
C SER A 243 1.67 20.37 38.98
N GLY A 244 2.89 20.21 38.46
CA GLY A 244 3.33 18.96 37.85
C GLY A 244 2.61 18.64 36.53
N MET A 245 1.96 19.63 35.91
CA MET A 245 1.25 19.47 34.64
C MET A 245 1.96 20.25 33.54
N LEU A 246 2.12 19.65 32.37
CA LEU A 246 2.52 20.31 31.13
C LEU A 246 1.33 20.38 30.18
N GLN A 247 1.08 21.56 29.63
CA GLN A 247 0.20 21.78 28.49
C GLN A 247 1.06 21.80 27.23
N CYS A 248 0.83 20.84 26.35
CA CYS A 248 1.57 20.67 25.11
C CYS A 248 0.62 20.92 23.93
N GLN A 249 1.07 21.71 22.96
CA GLN A 249 0.33 21.98 21.72
C GLN A 249 1.24 21.72 20.52
N ALA A 250 0.73 20.95 19.56
CA ALA A 250 1.36 20.75 18.27
C ALA A 250 0.98 21.94 17.38
N LEU A 251 1.99 22.59 16.82
CA LEU A 251 1.82 23.64 15.82
C LEU A 251 2.27 23.05 14.48
N VAL A 252 1.33 22.91 13.55
CA VAL A 252 1.56 22.28 12.27
C VAL A 252 1.33 23.30 11.15
N GLN A 253 2.32 23.46 10.27
CA GLN A 253 2.18 24.23 9.04
C GLN A 253 2.10 23.25 7.86
N GLU A 254 1.00 23.34 7.12
CA GLU A 254 0.66 22.44 6.02
C GLU A 254 -0.32 23.14 5.04
N THR A 255 -0.30 22.75 3.78
CA THR A 255 -1.14 23.27 2.70
C THR A 255 -2.38 22.43 2.40
N MET A 256 -2.32 21.11 2.58
CA MET A 256 -3.41 20.19 2.18
C MET A 256 -4.28 19.69 3.34
N GLY A 257 -3.86 19.95 4.58
CA GLY A 257 -4.58 19.58 5.79
C GLY A 257 -3.93 18.40 6.51
N ILE A 258 -4.29 18.23 7.79
CA ILE A 258 -3.71 17.20 8.65
C ILE A 258 -4.77 16.14 8.94
N GLU A 259 -4.45 14.91 8.56
CA GLU A 259 -5.26 13.72 8.82
C GLU A 259 -5.12 13.30 10.29
N ARG A 260 -3.88 13.31 10.80
CA ARG A 260 -3.61 12.81 12.14
C ARG A 260 -2.44 13.47 12.83
N ILE A 261 -2.59 13.77 14.13
CA ILE A 261 -1.51 14.18 15.03
C ILE A 261 -1.42 13.16 16.16
N THR A 262 -0.28 12.49 16.29
CA THR A 262 -0.05 11.46 17.31
C THR A 262 1.13 11.83 18.20
N TRP A 263 0.91 11.76 19.51
CA TRP A 263 1.91 12.00 20.55
C TRP A 263 2.41 10.68 21.12
N PHE A 264 3.71 10.64 21.42
CA PHE A 264 4.34 9.50 22.08
C PHE A 264 5.26 9.98 23.20
N LEU A 265 5.50 9.09 24.15
CA LEU A 265 6.46 9.30 25.21
C LEU A 265 7.54 8.23 25.12
N ASP A 266 8.77 8.66 24.94
CA ASP A 266 10.02 7.88 24.88
C ASP A 266 10.14 6.87 23.73
N SER A 267 9.05 6.26 23.26
CA SER A 267 9.04 5.26 22.20
C SER A 267 7.76 5.27 21.38
N LEU A 268 7.80 4.71 20.16
CA LEU A 268 6.65 4.62 19.25
C LEU A 268 5.70 3.46 19.55
N SER A 269 6.00 2.64 20.55
CA SER A 269 5.27 1.39 20.81
C SER A 269 3.84 1.63 21.27
N ASN A 270 3.59 2.72 22.00
CA ASN A 270 2.26 3.05 22.52
C ASN A 270 1.97 4.54 22.30
N PRO A 271 1.00 4.88 21.45
CA PRO A 271 0.51 6.25 21.35
C PRO A 271 0.04 6.75 22.71
N LEU A 272 0.58 7.89 23.14
CA LEU A 272 0.16 8.56 24.35
C LEU A 272 -1.19 9.28 24.16
N HIS A 273 -1.36 9.92 23.00
CA HIS A 273 -2.57 10.68 22.67
C HIS A 273 -2.67 10.96 21.15
N THR A 274 -3.88 11.15 20.64
CA THR A 274 -4.14 11.64 19.29
C THR A 274 -4.92 12.95 19.38
N GLY A 275 -4.41 14.01 18.75
CA GLY A 275 -5.02 15.34 18.75
C GLY A 275 -3.99 16.46 18.76
N ALA A 276 -4.44 17.71 18.52
CA ALA A 276 -3.55 18.87 18.43
C ALA A 276 -2.97 19.32 19.79
N SER A 277 -3.47 18.80 20.91
CA SER A 277 -3.05 19.22 22.24
C SER A 277 -3.12 18.07 23.23
N LEU A 278 -2.16 18.04 24.15
CA LEU A 278 -2.00 17.02 25.18
C LEU A 278 -1.76 17.72 26.52
N THR A 279 -2.36 17.21 27.59
CA THR A 279 -1.96 17.57 28.96
C THR A 279 -1.24 16.39 29.59
N LEU A 280 0.01 16.59 30.01
CA LEU A 280 0.86 15.54 30.59
C LEU A 280 1.09 15.79 32.09
N ASP A 281 0.80 14.79 32.92
CA ASP A 281 1.11 14.79 34.35
C ASP A 281 2.51 14.24 34.59
N THR A 282 3.47 15.14 34.85
CA THR A 282 4.89 14.78 35.01
C THR A 282 5.18 14.04 36.31
N ARG A 283 4.26 14.07 37.28
CA ARG A 283 4.43 13.34 38.56
C ARG A 283 4.27 11.82 38.38
N ARG A 284 3.76 11.39 37.22
CA ARG A 284 3.63 9.98 36.83
C ARG A 284 4.86 9.45 36.11
N LEU A 285 5.84 10.32 35.83
CA LEU A 285 7.07 9.96 35.16
C LEU A 285 8.13 9.56 36.18
N ALA A 286 9.03 8.69 35.76
CA ALA A 286 10.19 8.35 36.58
C ALA A 286 11.18 9.52 36.62
N PRO A 287 12.04 9.64 37.65
CA PRO A 287 13.13 10.61 37.63
C PRO A 287 14.04 10.39 36.43
N GLY A 288 14.44 11.47 35.75
CA GLY A 288 15.31 11.39 34.59
C GLY A 288 14.84 12.21 33.38
N LYS A 289 15.37 11.84 32.21
CA LYS A 289 15.04 12.48 30.94
C LYS A 289 13.99 11.67 30.20
N HIS A 290 12.95 12.35 29.75
CA HIS A 290 11.90 11.81 28.89
C HIS A 290 11.83 12.61 27.59
N THR A 291 11.41 11.96 26.52
CA THR A 291 11.24 12.58 25.20
C THR A 291 9.78 12.52 24.80
N LEU A 292 9.13 13.68 24.73
CA LEU A 292 7.82 13.82 24.12
C LEU A 292 8.00 13.95 22.61
N LEU A 293 7.48 12.98 21.86
CA LEU A 293 7.52 12.95 20.40
C LEU A 293 6.14 13.35 19.87
N VAL A 294 6.11 14.11 18.77
CA VAL A 294 4.87 14.37 18.03
C VAL A 294 5.08 14.14 16.55
N TYR A 295 4.12 13.48 15.93
CA TYR A 295 4.06 13.23 14.50
C TYR A 295 2.75 13.81 13.96
N ALA A 296 2.83 14.48 12.81
CA ALA A 296 1.66 14.91 12.04
C ALA A 296 1.71 14.25 10.66
N VAL A 297 0.58 13.70 10.22
CA VAL A 297 0.39 13.02 8.94
C VAL A 297 -0.68 13.78 8.15
N ASP A 298 -0.43 14.05 6.88
CA ASP A 298 -1.40 14.66 5.94
C ASP A 298 -2.23 13.60 5.19
N GLY A 299 -3.17 14.04 4.34
CA GLY A 299 -4.02 13.12 3.57
C GLY A 299 -3.29 12.32 2.49
N GLU A 300 -2.11 12.79 2.08
CA GLU A 300 -1.23 12.18 1.08
C GLU A 300 -0.16 11.27 1.71
N GLN A 301 -0.26 11.02 3.01
CA GLN A 301 0.64 10.19 3.81
C GLN A 301 2.07 10.74 3.96
N ASN A 302 2.32 12.01 3.63
CA ASN A 302 3.51 12.67 4.11
C ASN A 302 3.41 12.86 5.62
N TYR A 303 4.55 12.84 6.29
CA TYR A 303 4.58 13.07 7.73
C TYR A 303 5.76 13.96 8.14
N GLY A 304 5.49 14.77 9.14
CA GLY A 304 6.46 15.57 9.86
C GLY A 304 6.52 15.16 11.31
N SER A 305 7.65 15.44 11.97
CA SER A 305 7.80 15.12 13.37
C SER A 305 8.74 16.08 14.08
N THR A 306 8.55 16.22 15.39
CA THR A 306 9.49 16.91 16.27
C THR A 306 9.47 16.30 17.66
N SER A 307 10.36 16.74 18.53
CA SER A 307 10.47 16.24 19.89
C SER A 307 10.72 17.36 20.90
N TYR A 308 10.35 17.10 22.15
CA TYR A 308 10.62 17.96 23.29
C TYR A 308 11.16 17.15 24.46
N THR A 309 12.28 17.57 25.04
CA THR A 309 12.87 16.89 26.20
C THR A 309 12.28 17.42 27.49
N ILE A 310 11.80 16.49 28.32
CA ILE A 310 11.30 16.73 29.68
C ILE A 310 12.36 16.20 30.66
N VAL A 311 12.65 16.97 31.71
CA VAL A 311 13.57 16.57 32.78
C VAL A 311 12.81 16.60 34.10
N ILE A 312 12.76 15.45 34.79
CA ILE A 312 12.07 15.23 36.07
C ILE A 312 13.09 14.97 37.17
#